data_AF-A0A532UK30-F1
#
_entry.id   AF-A0A532UK30-F1
#
_cell.length_a   1.000
_cell.length_b   1.000
_cell.length_c   1.000
_cell.angle_alpha   90.00
_cell.angle_beta   90.00
_cell.angle_gamma   90.00
#
_symmetry.space_group_name_H-M   'P 1'
#
loop_
_entity.id
_entity.type
_entity.pdbx_description
1 polymer ?
#
loop_
_entity_poly.entity_id
_entity_poly.type
_entity_poly.pdbx_seq_one_letter_code
_entity_poly.pdbx_strand_id
1 'polypeptide(L)'
;MRLESGKVACRKFGPTRDGWQLIREGEILHDRQKTFVQDFTFRHEDGTEVLLEIIGFWTPEYLTHRRQTLRQFRRHRILIAVPEKSLREGATIGANVLVYKTVLKLMPLMKTLEKIRTENITA
;
A
#
# COMPACT_ATOMS: atom_id res chain seq x y z
N MET A 1 5.89 -0.88 20.86
CA MET A 1 5.97 0.06 19.72
C MET A 1 6.43 -0.67 18.47
N ARG A 2 5.57 -0.95 17.49
CA ARG A 2 5.99 -1.63 16.23
C ARG A 2 5.38 -1.04 14.95
N LEU A 3 4.53 -0.01 15.08
CA LEU A 3 3.84 0.66 13.97
C LEU A 3 4.73 1.62 13.17
N GLU A 4 5.81 2.14 13.76
CA GLU A 4 6.62 3.20 13.13
C GLU A 4 7.54 2.68 12.02
N SER A 5 7.96 1.42 12.09
CA SER A 5 8.99 0.86 11.21
C SER A 5 8.62 0.89 9.71
N GLY A 6 7.33 0.80 9.39
CA GLY A 6 6.86 0.95 8.00
C GLY A 6 6.85 2.40 7.53
N LYS A 7 6.53 3.33 8.42
CA LYS A 7 6.41 4.78 8.12
C LYS A 7 7.76 5.44 7.90
N VAL A 8 8.83 4.94 8.53
CA VAL A 8 10.20 5.47 8.38
C VAL A 8 10.66 5.52 6.92
N ALA A 9 10.26 4.56 6.09
CA ALA A 9 10.66 4.52 4.69
C ALA A 9 10.02 5.63 3.87
N CYS A 10 8.72 5.85 4.07
CA CYS A 10 7.96 6.90 3.41
C CYS A 10 8.43 8.30 3.87
N ARG A 11 8.82 8.46 5.15
CA ARG A 11 9.44 9.71 5.63
C ARG A 11 10.78 10.02 4.94
N LYS A 12 11.49 9.00 4.46
CA LYS A 12 12.75 9.14 3.68
C LYS A 12 12.51 9.29 2.18
N PHE A 13 11.26 9.29 1.71
CA PHE A 13 10.93 9.40 0.28
C PHE A 13 11.42 10.72 -0.33
N GLY A 14 11.37 11.80 0.46
CA GLY A 14 11.60 13.16 -0.03
C GLY A 14 10.35 13.75 -0.69
N PRO A 15 10.43 14.97 -1.25
CA PRO A 15 9.27 15.60 -1.90
C PRO A 15 8.87 14.89 -3.19
N THR A 16 9.85 14.46 -4.01
CA THR A 16 9.65 13.77 -5.28
C THR A 16 10.75 12.73 -5.52
N ARG A 17 10.44 11.68 -6.29
CA ARG A 17 11.40 10.66 -6.74
C ARG A 17 10.88 9.94 -7.97
N ASP A 18 11.65 9.91 -9.05
CA ASP A 18 11.34 9.19 -10.30
C ASP A 18 9.91 9.48 -10.82
N GLY A 19 9.53 10.77 -10.85
CA GLY A 19 8.19 11.22 -11.26
C GLY A 19 7.09 11.00 -10.22
N TRP A 20 7.37 10.30 -9.11
CA TRP A 20 6.43 10.10 -8.01
C TRP A 20 6.55 11.19 -6.96
N GLN A 21 5.40 11.62 -6.45
CA GLN A 21 5.27 12.54 -5.33
C GLN A 21 4.54 11.82 -4.20
N LEU A 22 5.03 11.97 -2.97
CA LEU A 22 4.30 11.56 -1.79
C LEU A 22 3.33 12.68 -1.42
N ILE A 23 2.03 12.45 -1.65
CA ILE A 23 1.01 13.50 -1.56
C ILE A 23 0.61 13.78 -0.11
N ARG A 24 0.42 12.73 0.71
CA ARG A 24 -0.08 12.87 2.09
C ARG A 24 0.12 11.60 2.93
N GLU A 25 0.28 11.77 4.24
CA GLU A 25 0.05 10.74 5.25
C GLU A 25 -1.44 10.79 5.70
N GLY A 26 -2.15 9.67 5.72
CA GLY A 26 -3.43 9.55 6.46
C GLY A 26 -4.69 10.11 5.80
N GLU A 27 -4.88 9.93 4.49
CA GLU A 27 -6.13 10.31 3.83
C GLU A 27 -7.26 9.31 4.15
N ILE A 28 -8.43 9.84 4.49
CA ILE A 28 -9.63 9.06 4.78
C ILE A 28 -10.53 9.04 3.55
N LEU A 29 -10.53 7.93 2.82
CA LEU A 29 -11.50 7.70 1.76
C LEU A 29 -12.84 7.28 2.37
N HIS A 30 -13.90 8.01 2.01
CA HIS A 30 -15.27 7.69 2.38
C HIS A 30 -15.98 7.10 1.16
N ASP A 31 -16.39 5.83 1.24
CA ASP A 31 -17.38 5.26 0.31
C ASP A 31 -18.59 4.75 1.11
N ARG A 32 -19.72 5.44 0.94
CA ARG A 32 -21.02 5.21 1.61
C ARG A 32 -20.94 5.22 3.14
N GLN A 33 -20.74 4.04 3.76
CA GLN A 33 -20.73 3.80 5.21
C GLN A 33 -19.41 3.23 5.72
N LYS A 34 -18.39 3.10 4.86
CA LYS A 34 -17.10 2.52 5.22
C LYS A 34 -15.97 3.52 4.99
N THR A 35 -15.15 3.62 6.03
CA THR A 35 -13.96 4.45 6.09
C THR A 35 -12.75 3.60 5.71
N PHE A 36 -12.06 3.98 4.63
CA PHE A 36 -10.75 3.42 4.30
C PHE A 36 -9.70 4.48 4.63
N VAL A 37 -8.97 4.23 5.71
CA VAL A 37 -7.80 5.04 6.05
C VAL A 37 -6.62 4.39 5.37
N GLN A 38 -5.96 5.14 4.49
CA GLN A 38 -4.66 4.74 3.94
C GLN A 38 -3.54 5.46 4.67
N ASP A 39 -2.43 4.78 4.88
CA ASP A 39 -1.26 5.42 5.48
C ASP A 39 -0.65 6.47 4.55
N PHE A 40 -0.55 6.21 3.23
CA PHE A 40 0.08 7.13 2.28
C PHE A 40 -0.60 7.14 0.90
N THR A 41 -0.56 8.28 0.22
CA THR A 41 -0.95 8.43 -1.20
C THR A 41 0.26 8.84 -2.03
N PHE A 42 0.55 8.08 -3.10
CA PHE A 42 1.56 8.42 -4.09
C PHE A 42 0.90 8.85 -5.39
N ARG A 43 1.38 9.94 -6.00
CA ARG A 43 0.92 10.41 -7.31
C ARG A 43 2.09 10.57 -8.24
N HIS A 44 1.98 9.99 -9.43
CA HIS A 44 2.95 10.14 -10.48
C HIS A 44 2.61 11.36 -11.37
N GLU A 45 3.61 11.92 -12.05
CA GLU A 45 3.47 13.06 -12.96
C GLU A 45 2.48 12.81 -14.13
N ASP A 46 2.26 11.55 -14.51
CA ASP A 46 1.26 11.17 -15.52
C ASP A 46 -0.19 11.10 -14.98
N GLY A 47 -0.39 11.44 -13.71
CA GLY A 47 -1.69 11.40 -13.03
C GLY A 47 -2.04 10.06 -12.39
N THR A 48 -1.17 9.04 -12.46
CA THR A 48 -1.39 7.77 -11.77
C THR A 48 -1.33 7.95 -10.26
N GLU A 49 -2.40 7.57 -9.56
CA GLU A 49 -2.43 7.54 -8.10
C GLU A 49 -2.39 6.11 -7.56
N VAL A 50 -1.57 5.90 -6.52
CA VAL A 50 -1.44 4.62 -5.80
C VAL A 50 -1.55 4.86 -4.31
N LEU A 51 -2.49 4.15 -3.69
CA LEU A 51 -2.79 4.21 -2.27
C LEU A 51 -1.97 3.13 -1.55
N LEU A 52 -1.19 3.48 -0.54
CA LEU A 52 -0.41 2.55 0.26
C LEU A 52 -1.03 2.38 1.65
N GLU A 53 -1.31 1.14 2.01
CA GLU A 53 -1.67 0.73 3.37
C GLU A 53 -0.57 -0.11 3.99
N ILE A 54 -0.14 0.21 5.22
CA ILE A 54 0.86 -0.57 5.96
C ILE A 54 0.20 -1.37 7.08
N ILE A 55 0.18 -2.69 6.95
CA ILE A 55 -0.44 -3.58 7.93
C ILE A 55 0.53 -3.88 9.09
N GLY A 56 0.45 -3.11 10.18
CA GLY A 56 1.35 -3.29 11.32
C GLY A 56 1.05 -4.49 12.24
N PHE A 57 -0.24 -4.77 12.47
CA PHE A 57 -0.73 -5.90 13.27
C PHE A 57 -1.90 -6.54 12.53
N TRP A 58 -1.99 -7.86 12.53
CA TRP A 58 -3.03 -8.56 11.81
C TRP A 58 -3.58 -9.72 12.62
N THR A 59 -4.88 -9.93 12.47
CA THR A 59 -5.55 -11.19 12.78
C THR A 59 -6.16 -11.75 11.49
N PRO A 60 -6.44 -13.06 11.39
CA PRO A 60 -7.12 -13.63 10.23
C PRO A 60 -8.44 -12.93 9.87
N GLU A 61 -9.19 -12.50 10.89
CA GLU A 61 -10.46 -11.79 10.75
C GLU A 61 -10.24 -10.41 10.12
N TYR A 62 -9.25 -9.66 10.61
CA TYR A 62 -8.88 -8.37 10.05
C TYR A 62 -8.51 -8.47 8.56
N LEU A 63 -7.71 -9.46 8.18
CA LEU A 63 -7.35 -9.68 6.77
C LEU A 63 -8.57 -10.03 5.92
N THR A 64 -9.53 -10.78 6.47
CA THR A 64 -10.77 -11.15 5.77
C THR A 64 -11.65 -9.92 5.51
N HIS A 65 -11.87 -9.08 6.53
CA HIS A 65 -12.58 -7.81 6.38
C HIS A 65 -11.86 -6.87 5.41
N ARG A 66 -10.52 -6.77 5.50
CA ARG A 66 -9.73 -5.93 4.60
C ARG A 66 -9.84 -6.40 3.16
N ARG A 67 -9.83 -7.70 2.88
CA ARG A 67 -10.07 -8.24 1.53
C ARG A 67 -11.42 -7.82 0.97
N GLN A 68 -12.47 -7.81 1.80
CA GLN A 68 -13.80 -7.36 1.38
C GLN A 68 -13.82 -5.86 1.09
N THR A 69 -13.17 -5.04 1.91
CA THR A 69 -13.00 -3.61 1.66
C THR A 69 -12.19 -3.36 0.38
N LEU A 70 -11.06 -4.05 0.18
CA LEU A 70 -10.25 -3.94 -1.04
C LEU A 70 -10.98 -4.39 -2.31
N ARG A 71 -11.97 -5.28 -2.18
CA ARG A 71 -12.89 -5.62 -3.28
C ARG A 71 -13.83 -4.47 -3.63
N GLN A 72 -14.26 -3.68 -2.64
CA GLN A 72 -15.13 -2.51 -2.86
C GLN A 72 -14.35 -1.36 -3.50
N PHE A 73 -13.09 -1.16 -3.10
CA PHE A 73 -12.20 -0.14 -3.64
C PHE A 73 -11.34 -0.61 -4.83
N ARG A 74 -11.76 -1.66 -5.57
CA ARG A 74 -11.03 -2.22 -6.73
C ARG A 74 -10.71 -1.19 -7.82
N ARG A 75 -11.49 -0.10 -7.90
CA ARG A 75 -11.29 1.00 -8.85
C ARG A 75 -10.04 1.84 -8.54
N HIS A 76 -9.51 1.74 -7.33
CA HIS A 76 -8.27 2.41 -6.93
C HIS A 76 -7.09 1.44 -7.01
N ARG A 77 -5.92 1.97 -7.37
CA ARG A 77 -4.67 1.21 -7.30
C ARG A 77 -4.20 1.19 -5.86
N ILE A 78 -4.38 0.06 -5.18
CA ILE A 78 -4.03 -0.08 -3.76
C ILE A 78 -2.85 -1.04 -3.59
N LEU A 79 -1.75 -0.52 -3.07
CA LEU A 79 -0.59 -1.25 -2.61
C LEU A 79 -0.74 -1.60 -1.12
N ILE A 80 -0.59 -2.87 -0.77
CA ILE A 80 -0.62 -3.33 0.63
C ILE A 80 0.78 -3.74 1.07
N ALA A 81 1.34 -3.05 2.06
CA ALA A 81 2.58 -3.46 2.70
C ALA A 81 2.29 -4.38 3.90
N VAL A 82 2.81 -5.61 3.87
CA VAL A 82 2.63 -6.62 4.92
C VAL A 82 3.96 -7.09 5.52
N PRO A 83 4.02 -7.36 6.84
CA PRO A 83 5.20 -7.97 7.44
C PRO A 83 5.41 -9.39 6.89
N GLU A 84 6.66 -9.80 6.68
CA GLU A 84 7.02 -11.15 6.25
C GLU A 84 6.47 -12.21 7.21
N LYS A 85 6.59 -11.96 8.52
CA LYS A 85 6.03 -12.79 9.59
C LYS A 85 4.50 -12.97 9.54
N SER A 86 3.83 -12.18 8.72
CA SER A 86 2.37 -12.22 8.56
C SER A 86 1.92 -13.17 7.47
N LEU A 87 2.85 -13.63 6.65
CA LEU A 87 2.54 -14.58 5.59
C LEU A 87 2.55 -15.99 6.16
N ARG A 88 1.50 -16.75 5.82
CA ARG A 88 1.49 -18.19 6.03
C ARG A 88 2.34 -18.85 4.93
N GLU A 89 2.92 -19.98 5.26
CA GLU A 89 3.60 -20.81 4.28
C GLU A 89 2.63 -21.20 3.15
N GLY A 90 3.05 -21.06 1.90
CA GLY A 90 2.21 -21.27 0.72
C GLY A 90 1.23 -20.13 0.38
N ALA A 91 1.31 -18.97 1.02
CA ALA A 91 0.46 -17.83 0.65
C ALA A 91 0.85 -17.25 -0.73
N THR A 92 -0.10 -17.19 -1.66
CA THR A 92 0.08 -16.49 -2.93
C THR A 92 0.09 -14.97 -2.71
N ILE A 93 1.19 -14.33 -3.11
CA ILE A 93 1.37 -12.87 -2.99
C ILE A 93 0.87 -12.23 -4.29
N GLY A 94 -0.15 -11.38 -4.18
CA GLY A 94 -0.67 -10.62 -5.32
C GLY A 94 0.31 -9.56 -5.81
N ALA A 95 0.17 -9.11 -7.06
CA ALA A 95 1.04 -8.10 -7.67
C ALA A 95 1.09 -6.77 -6.90
N ASN A 96 0.01 -6.46 -6.16
CA ASN A 96 -0.15 -5.25 -5.36
C ASN A 96 0.16 -5.44 -3.87
N VAL A 97 0.91 -6.49 -3.51
CA VAL A 97 1.36 -6.76 -2.13
C VAL A 97 2.87 -6.62 -2.03
N LEU A 98 3.32 -5.78 -1.10
CA LEU A 98 4.73 -5.54 -0.80
C LEU A 98 5.08 -6.10 0.57
N VAL A 99 6.00 -7.06 0.61
CA VAL A 99 6.40 -7.72 1.85
C VAL A 99 7.60 -6.99 2.45
N TYR A 100 7.59 -6.74 3.76
CA TYR A 100 8.70 -6.14 4.49
C TYR A 100 9.05 -6.92 5.76
N LYS A 101 10.33 -6.90 6.17
CA LYS A 101 10.76 -7.64 7.37
C LYS A 101 10.58 -6.80 8.63
N THR A 102 11.47 -5.83 8.79
CA THR A 102 11.48 -4.89 9.91
C THR A 102 11.06 -3.51 9.46
N VAL A 103 11.59 -3.06 8.32
CA VAL A 103 11.34 -1.75 7.71
C VAL A 103 10.92 -1.93 6.26
N LEU A 104 10.01 -1.08 5.80
CA LEU A 104 9.72 -0.95 4.37
C LEU A 104 10.98 -0.38 3.70
N LYS A 105 11.42 -0.97 2.59
CA LYS A 105 12.60 -0.47 1.87
C LYS A 105 12.15 0.37 0.69
N LEU A 106 12.86 1.47 0.44
CA LEU A 106 12.51 2.41 -0.63
C LEU A 106 12.61 1.75 -2.01
N MET A 107 13.67 0.99 -2.31
CA MET A 107 13.81 0.34 -3.62
C MET A 107 12.66 -0.62 -3.95
N PRO A 108 12.28 -1.57 -3.07
CA PRO A 108 11.08 -2.39 -3.27
C PRO A 108 9.79 -1.57 -3.42
N LEU A 109 9.63 -0.49 -2.65
CA LEU A 109 8.47 0.40 -2.79
C LEU A 109 8.41 1.02 -4.18
N MET A 110 9.49 1.65 -4.65
CA MET A 110 9.55 2.27 -5.98
C MET A 110 9.28 1.26 -7.10
N LYS A 111 9.90 0.07 -7.01
CA LYS A 111 9.69 -0.99 -8.00
C LYS A 111 8.22 -1.42 -8.07
N THR A 112 7.55 -1.52 -6.93
CA THR A 112 6.13 -1.90 -6.91
C THR A 112 5.21 -0.77 -7.39
N LEU A 113 5.50 0.48 -7.05
CA LEU A 113 4.77 1.64 -7.57
C LEU A 113 4.83 1.67 -9.10
N GLU A 114 6.03 1.50 -9.66
CA GLU A 114 6.24 1.51 -11.11
C GLU A 114 5.56 0.34 -11.81
N LYS A 115 5.59 -0.85 -11.19
CA LYS A 115 4.85 -2.01 -11.68
C LYS A 115 3.34 -1.73 -11.72
N ILE A 116 2.77 -1.16 -10.65
CA ILE A 116 1.35 -0.82 -10.57
C ILE A 116 0.96 0.27 -11.60
N ARG A 117 1.87 1.20 -11.90
CA ARG A 117 1.66 2.23 -12.93
C ARG A 117 1.62 1.65 -14.34
N THR A 118 2.52 0.72 -14.63
CA THR A 118 2.69 0.13 -15.96
C THR A 118 1.74 -1.05 -16.24
N GLU A 119 1.23 -1.71 -15.19
CA GLU A 119 0.15 -2.70 -15.33
C GLU A 119 -1.17 -2.00 -15.65
N ASN A 120 -1.47 -1.89 -16.95
CA ASN A 120 -2.77 -1.44 -17.47
C ASN A 120 -3.90 -2.30 -16.89
N ILE A 121 -4.92 -1.63 -16.35
CA ILE A 121 -6.19 -2.24 -15.92
C ILE A 121 -6.80 -2.91 -17.17
N THR A 122 -6.60 -4.22 -17.29
CA THR A 122 -7.38 -5.01 -18.22
C THR A 122 -8.65 -5.42 -17.47
N ALA A 123 -9.74 -4.69 -17.78
CA ALA A 123 -11.15 -4.94 -17.41
C ALA A 123 -11.59 -4.72 -15.95
#